data_AF-A0A316AIG3-F1
#
_entry.id   AF-A0A316AIG3-F1
#
_cell.length_a   1.000
_cell.length_b   1.000
_cell.length_c   1.000
_cell.angle_alpha   90.00
_cell.angle_beta   90.00
_cell.angle_gamma   90.00
#
_symmetry.space_group_name_H-M   'P 1'
#
loop_
_entity.id
_entity.type
_entity.pdbx_description
1 polymer ?
#
loop_
_entity_poly.entity_id
_entity_poly.type
_entity_poly.pdbx_seq_one_letter_code
_entity_poly.pdbx_strand_id
1 'polypeptide(L)'
;MLDTTKPLRKYLTDKEISPVVELSKRQFNESRKKSYKIVNDKIQTALNLINDSDDYAKIIWRVQQEHPKEEQYFEKEYLARGLTNLKIFYALEIIDGRNLHSLSKTLDVFWHAHQNFSFEYMHFCNKVFGANQYLHHLPTDKRDRSIQEAMERRYDYTRKVLDKVFSVDAKFWGQDVIICCSYEATTADGFVFWKPALMAMEPPCGLYPDKWLNEELRKTTNFVLDGFASHQFSEVH
;
A
#
# COMPACT_ATOMS: atom_id res chain seq x y z
N MET A 1 21.80 21.15 -0.08
CA MET A 1 22.91 21.12 -1.06
C MET A 1 22.98 19.69 -1.61
N LEU A 2 22.77 19.47 -2.92
CA LEU A 2 22.87 18.14 -3.51
C LEU A 2 24.36 17.77 -3.57
N ASP A 3 24.76 16.69 -2.90
CA ASP A 3 26.11 16.13 -3.06
C ASP A 3 26.23 15.55 -4.49
N THR A 4 26.87 16.32 -5.38
CA THR A 4 27.09 15.98 -6.79
C THR A 4 28.29 15.07 -6.98
N THR A 5 29.00 14.69 -5.91
CA THR A 5 30.20 13.84 -5.99
C THR A 5 29.86 12.36 -6.08
N LYS A 6 28.64 11.96 -5.71
CA LYS A 6 28.18 10.57 -5.84
C LYS A 6 27.64 10.32 -7.25
N PRO A 7 28.12 9.28 -7.95
CA PRO A 7 27.61 8.95 -9.28
C PRO A 7 26.11 8.62 -9.21
N LEU A 8 25.33 9.17 -10.14
CA LEU A 8 23.97 8.72 -10.39
C LEU A 8 24.01 7.22 -10.67
N ARG A 9 23.43 6.42 -9.77
CA ARG A 9 23.37 4.97 -9.94
C ARG A 9 22.50 4.67 -11.17
N LYS A 10 22.98 3.76 -12.01
CA LYS A 10 22.17 3.26 -13.12
C LYS A 10 21.06 2.38 -12.52
N TYR A 11 19.82 2.64 -12.93
CA TYR A 11 18.69 1.79 -12.57
C TYR A 11 18.91 0.36 -13.07
N LEU A 12 18.31 -0.61 -12.37
CA LEU A 12 18.38 -2.00 -12.79
C LEU A 12 17.62 -2.17 -14.10
N THR A 13 18.21 -2.89 -15.04
CA THR A 13 17.50 -3.30 -16.27
C THR A 13 16.46 -4.38 -15.97
N ASP A 14 15.50 -4.61 -16.88
CA ASP A 14 14.52 -5.69 -16.72
C ASP A 14 15.17 -7.07 -16.52
N LYS A 15 16.29 -7.31 -17.21
CA LYS A 15 17.10 -8.52 -17.05
C LYS A 15 17.68 -8.67 -15.63
N GLU A 16 17.95 -7.55 -14.95
CA GLU A 16 18.46 -7.54 -13.59
C GLU A 16 17.36 -7.53 -12.53
N ILE A 17 16.17 -7.01 -12.86
CA ILE A 17 14.97 -7.02 -12.02
C ILE A 17 14.35 -8.42 -11.94
N SER A 18 14.31 -9.17 -13.04
CA SER A 18 13.69 -10.49 -13.08
C SER A 18 14.22 -11.45 -11.98
N PRO A 19 15.54 -11.59 -11.75
CA PRO A 19 16.07 -12.37 -10.63
C PRO A 19 15.63 -11.89 -9.24
N VAL A 20 15.40 -10.58 -9.06
CA VAL A 20 14.92 -10.00 -7.78
C VAL A 20 13.48 -10.43 -7.53
N VAL A 21 12.62 -10.35 -8.55
CA VAL A 21 11.23 -10.78 -8.45
C VAL A 21 11.15 -12.28 -8.16
N GLU A 22 11.92 -13.11 -8.87
CA GLU A 22 11.95 -14.57 -8.65
C GLU A 22 12.50 -14.94 -7.27
N LEU A 23 13.50 -14.21 -6.77
CA LEU A 23 13.97 -14.38 -5.39
C LEU A 23 12.85 -14.05 -4.39
N SER A 24 12.14 -12.93 -4.57
CA SER A 24 11.03 -12.56 -3.67
C SER A 24 9.92 -13.61 -3.64
N LYS A 25 9.65 -14.28 -4.78
CA LYS A 25 8.64 -15.34 -4.86
C LYS A 25 9.00 -16.55 -4.01
N ARG A 26 10.26 -16.96 -4.07
CA ARG A 26 10.78 -18.07 -3.25
C ARG A 26 10.75 -17.71 -1.76
N GLN A 27 11.28 -16.53 -1.41
CA GLN A 27 11.30 -16.03 -0.04
C GLN A 27 9.88 -15.93 0.56
N PHE A 28 8.89 -15.47 -0.21
CA PHE A 28 7.50 -15.42 0.24
C PHE A 28 6.94 -16.81 0.56
N ASN A 29 7.18 -17.80 -0.30
CA ASN A 29 6.73 -19.17 -0.06
C ASN A 29 7.42 -19.80 1.16
N GLU A 30 8.72 -19.57 1.32
CA GLU A 30 9.52 -20.06 2.44
C GLU A 30 9.17 -19.39 3.78
N SER A 31 8.68 -18.14 3.75
CA SER A 31 8.33 -17.39 4.96
C SER A 31 7.14 -17.96 5.74
N ARG A 32 6.30 -18.80 5.11
CA ARG A 32 5.09 -19.34 5.74
C ARG A 32 5.46 -20.34 6.84
N LYS A 33 5.04 -20.09 8.09
CA LYS A 33 5.31 -21.01 9.21
C LYS A 33 4.49 -22.29 9.05
N LYS A 34 5.17 -23.44 9.02
CA LYS A 34 4.54 -24.77 8.85
C LYS A 34 3.48 -25.10 9.90
N SER A 35 3.58 -24.49 11.08
CA SER A 35 2.62 -24.65 12.19
C SER A 35 1.26 -24.00 11.92
N TYR A 36 1.15 -23.10 10.94
CA TYR A 36 -0.08 -22.40 10.60
C TYR A 36 -0.62 -22.90 9.25
N LYS A 37 -1.55 -23.85 9.28
CA LYS A 37 -2.14 -24.43 8.06
C LYS A 37 -3.30 -23.57 7.56
N ILE A 38 -3.07 -22.86 6.46
CA ILE A 38 -4.12 -22.15 5.74
C ILE A 38 -4.92 -23.17 4.91
N VAL A 39 -6.14 -23.49 5.35
CA VAL A 39 -6.99 -24.54 4.76
C VAL A 39 -8.08 -24.01 3.82
N ASN A 40 -8.20 -22.69 3.68
CA ASN A 40 -9.23 -22.07 2.86
C ASN A 40 -8.72 -21.85 1.42
N ASP A 41 -9.37 -22.48 0.43
CA ASP A 41 -9.00 -22.41 -0.99
C ASP A 41 -9.05 -20.99 -1.56
N LYS A 42 -9.98 -20.15 -1.09
CA LYS A 42 -10.04 -18.74 -1.51
C LYS A 42 -8.82 -17.96 -1.02
N ILE A 43 -8.43 -18.18 0.24
CA ILE A 43 -7.22 -17.57 0.79
C ILE A 43 -6.00 -18.06 0.02
N GLN A 44 -5.88 -19.36 -0.24
CA GLN A 44 -4.75 -19.89 -1.02
C GLN A 44 -4.68 -19.32 -2.43
N THR A 45 -5.84 -19.16 -3.09
CA THR A 45 -5.94 -18.52 -4.40
C THR A 45 -5.44 -17.08 -4.33
N ALA A 46 -5.91 -16.28 -3.36
CA ALA A 46 -5.45 -14.91 -3.16
C ALA A 46 -3.94 -14.84 -2.87
N LEU A 47 -3.39 -15.75 -2.07
CA LEU A 47 -1.95 -15.82 -1.79
C LEU A 47 -1.12 -16.13 -3.04
N ASN A 48 -1.62 -16.95 -3.95
CA ASN A 48 -0.97 -17.22 -5.23
C ASN A 48 -1.03 -15.98 -6.14
N LEU A 49 -2.21 -15.33 -6.23
CA LEU A 49 -2.37 -14.08 -6.98
C LEU A 49 -1.45 -12.97 -6.47
N ILE A 50 -1.29 -12.85 -5.15
CA ILE A 50 -0.29 -11.97 -4.54
C ILE A 50 1.09 -12.36 -5.06
N ASN A 51 1.51 -13.62 -4.92
CA ASN A 51 2.89 -13.98 -5.26
C ASN A 51 3.24 -13.81 -6.75
N ASP A 52 2.25 -14.00 -7.62
CA ASP A 52 2.40 -14.04 -9.08
C ASP A 52 2.11 -12.71 -9.78
N SER A 53 1.81 -11.63 -9.03
CA SER A 53 1.58 -10.30 -9.62
C SER A 53 2.77 -9.83 -10.46
N ASP A 54 2.44 -9.22 -11.61
CA ASP A 54 3.34 -8.61 -12.57
C ASP A 54 3.77 -7.19 -12.19
N ASP A 55 3.16 -6.60 -11.15
CA ASP A 55 3.41 -5.22 -10.73
C ASP A 55 4.75 -5.06 -9.99
N TYR A 56 5.33 -6.14 -9.47
CA TYR A 56 6.55 -6.09 -8.65
C TYR A 56 7.78 -5.51 -9.37
N ALA A 57 7.87 -5.69 -10.68
CA ALA A 57 8.93 -5.06 -11.46
C ALA A 57 8.78 -3.53 -11.47
N LYS A 58 7.55 -3.03 -11.61
CA LYS A 58 7.23 -1.59 -11.61
C LYS A 58 7.51 -0.96 -10.25
N ILE A 59 7.22 -1.69 -9.17
CA ILE A 59 7.54 -1.25 -7.80
C ILE A 59 9.05 -1.04 -7.64
N ILE A 60 9.90 -1.97 -8.08
CA ILE A 60 11.36 -1.81 -8.01
C ILE A 60 11.81 -0.55 -8.76
N TRP A 61 11.33 -0.37 -10.00
CA TRP A 61 11.61 0.82 -10.79
C TRP A 61 11.25 2.10 -10.04
N ARG A 62 10.06 2.15 -9.45
CA ARG A 62 9.58 3.33 -8.74
C ARG A 62 10.37 3.63 -7.48
N VAL A 63 10.66 2.61 -6.67
CA VAL A 63 11.50 2.75 -5.47
C VAL A 63 12.88 3.31 -5.82
N GLN A 64 13.49 2.85 -6.92
CA GLN A 64 14.78 3.39 -7.37
C GLN A 64 14.72 4.84 -7.83
N GLN A 65 13.62 5.24 -8.48
CA GLN A 65 13.40 6.61 -8.94
C GLN A 65 13.15 7.59 -7.79
N GLU A 66 12.40 7.16 -6.76
CA GLU A 66 12.10 7.99 -5.59
C GLU A 66 13.31 8.09 -4.64
N HIS A 67 14.19 7.09 -4.65
CA HIS A 67 15.34 7.01 -3.76
C HIS A 67 16.70 6.82 -4.48
N PRO A 68 17.05 7.67 -5.46
CA PRO A 68 18.21 7.45 -6.34
C PRO A 68 19.57 7.58 -5.63
N LYS A 69 19.58 8.06 -4.39
CA LYS A 69 20.79 8.30 -3.58
C LYS A 69 21.01 7.25 -2.49
N GLU A 70 20.04 6.37 -2.27
CA GLU A 70 20.08 5.37 -1.23
C GLU A 70 20.53 4.04 -1.82
N GLU A 71 21.75 3.63 -1.48
CA GLU A 71 22.43 2.46 -2.04
C GLU A 71 21.62 1.17 -1.92
N GLN A 72 20.97 0.97 -0.77
CA GLN A 72 20.19 -0.23 -0.49
C GLN A 72 19.10 -0.51 -1.55
N TYR A 73 18.50 0.51 -2.18
CA TYR A 73 17.49 0.29 -3.23
C TYR A 73 18.08 -0.10 -4.59
N PHE A 74 19.39 -0.26 -4.68
CA PHE A 74 20.07 -0.84 -5.84
C PHE A 74 20.66 -2.22 -5.51
N GLU A 75 20.52 -2.67 -4.26
CA GLU A 75 20.92 -4.01 -3.84
C GLU A 75 19.79 -5.01 -4.12
N LYS A 76 20.07 -5.99 -4.98
CA LYS A 76 19.10 -7.01 -5.41
C LYS A 76 18.46 -7.77 -4.23
N GLU A 77 19.26 -8.11 -3.23
CA GLU A 77 18.78 -8.82 -2.04
C GLU A 77 17.83 -7.95 -1.20
N TYR A 78 18.16 -6.68 -1.01
CA TYR A 78 17.33 -5.76 -0.24
C TYR A 78 15.98 -5.52 -0.92
N LEU A 79 15.98 -5.34 -2.25
CA LEU A 79 14.76 -5.20 -3.04
C LEU A 79 13.90 -6.47 -2.97
N ALA A 80 14.50 -7.66 -3.08
CA ALA A 80 13.76 -8.93 -2.99
C ALA A 80 13.11 -9.11 -1.62
N ARG A 81 13.83 -8.77 -0.54
CA ARG A 81 13.30 -8.78 0.83
C ARG A 81 12.17 -7.76 0.99
N GLY A 82 12.28 -6.56 0.41
CA GLY A 82 11.23 -5.55 0.44
C GLY A 82 9.94 -6.01 -0.25
N LEU A 83 10.05 -6.57 -1.46
CA LEU A 83 8.93 -7.17 -2.15
C LEU A 83 8.31 -8.35 -1.39
N THR A 84 9.14 -9.20 -0.78
CA THR A 84 8.67 -10.31 0.06
C THR A 84 7.84 -9.80 1.23
N ASN A 85 8.31 -8.77 1.94
CA ASN A 85 7.58 -8.23 3.08
C ASN A 85 6.31 -7.47 2.66
N LEU A 86 6.28 -6.86 1.47
CA LEU A 86 5.06 -6.29 0.88
C LEU A 86 4.02 -7.38 0.59
N LYS A 87 4.45 -8.52 0.02
CA LYS A 87 3.58 -9.69 -0.17
C LYS A 87 3.03 -10.23 1.14
N ILE A 88 3.88 -10.30 2.18
CA ILE A 88 3.46 -10.70 3.53
C ILE A 88 2.40 -9.75 4.09
N PHE A 89 2.56 -8.43 3.88
CA PHE A 89 1.55 -7.46 4.29
C PHE A 89 0.20 -7.70 3.59
N TYR A 90 0.18 -7.85 2.26
CA TYR A 90 -1.07 -8.17 1.55
C TYR A 90 -1.67 -9.51 1.98
N ALA A 91 -0.84 -10.50 2.26
CA ALA A 91 -1.28 -11.79 2.75
C ALA A 91 -1.93 -11.69 4.13
N LEU A 92 -1.39 -10.83 5.00
CA LEU A 92 -1.94 -10.57 6.32
C LEU A 92 -3.36 -9.97 6.22
N GLU A 93 -3.58 -9.01 5.32
CA GLU A 93 -4.89 -8.39 5.08
C GLU A 93 -5.95 -9.40 4.59
N ILE A 94 -5.54 -10.47 3.92
CA ILE A 94 -6.44 -11.57 3.54
C ILE A 94 -6.70 -12.51 4.72
N ILE A 95 -5.64 -12.89 5.44
CA ILE A 95 -5.71 -13.91 6.50
C ILE A 95 -6.41 -13.37 7.75
N ASP A 96 -6.18 -12.11 8.09
CA ASP A 96 -6.68 -11.42 9.27
C ASP A 96 -7.49 -10.17 8.92
N GLY A 97 -8.14 -10.15 7.75
CA GLY A 97 -8.86 -8.99 7.21
C GLY A 97 -10.05 -8.48 8.03
N ARG A 98 -10.33 -9.06 9.20
CA ARG A 98 -11.27 -8.51 10.19
C ARG A 98 -10.66 -7.41 11.04
N ASN A 99 -9.34 -7.34 11.04
CA ASN A 99 -8.56 -6.44 11.86
C ASN A 99 -7.83 -5.45 10.98
N LEU A 100 -7.56 -4.28 11.55
CA LEU A 100 -6.76 -3.26 10.87
C LEU A 100 -5.29 -3.52 11.15
N HIS A 101 -4.46 -3.32 10.14
CA HIS A 101 -3.02 -3.47 10.27
C HIS A 101 -2.29 -2.16 9.97
N SER A 102 -1.15 -2.00 10.63
CA SER A 102 -0.17 -0.98 10.32
C SER A 102 1.08 -1.63 9.75
N LEU A 103 1.81 -0.89 8.93
CA LEU A 103 3.11 -1.28 8.41
C LEU A 103 4.21 -0.36 8.94
N SER A 104 5.45 -0.82 8.83
CA SER A 104 6.63 -0.02 9.20
C SER A 104 6.91 1.06 8.15
N LYS A 105 7.62 2.11 8.54
CA LYS A 105 8.18 3.10 7.61
C LYS A 105 9.01 2.46 6.48
N THR A 106 9.83 1.47 6.79
CA THR A 106 10.71 0.85 5.80
C THR A 106 9.89 0.09 4.75
N LEU A 107 8.83 -0.59 5.17
CA LEU A 107 7.94 -1.29 4.24
C LEU A 107 7.03 -0.33 3.46
N ASP A 108 6.68 0.82 4.06
CA ASP A 108 5.85 1.86 3.44
C ASP A 108 6.40 2.34 2.10
N VAL A 109 7.72 2.42 1.96
CA VAL A 109 8.37 2.77 0.68
C VAL A 109 7.92 1.85 -0.47
N PHE A 110 7.82 0.55 -0.23
CA PHE A 110 7.40 -0.41 -1.25
C PHE A 110 5.90 -0.38 -1.49
N TRP A 111 5.11 -0.21 -0.44
CA TRP A 111 3.65 -0.10 -0.57
C TRP A 111 3.24 1.18 -1.30
N HIS A 112 3.82 2.31 -0.92
CA HIS A 112 3.63 3.61 -1.55
C HIS A 112 4.03 3.58 -3.03
N ALA A 113 5.17 2.96 -3.36
CA ALA A 113 5.58 2.76 -4.73
C ALA A 113 4.56 1.94 -5.55
N HIS A 114 3.87 0.98 -4.95
CA HIS A 114 2.79 0.25 -5.62
C HIS A 114 1.56 1.15 -5.82
N GLN A 115 1.14 1.88 -4.78
CA GLN A 115 -0.02 2.77 -4.83
C GLN A 115 0.12 3.90 -5.86
N ASN A 116 1.35 4.33 -6.15
CA ASN A 116 1.65 5.33 -7.17
C ASN A 116 1.34 4.86 -8.61
N PHE A 117 1.13 3.55 -8.83
CA PHE A 117 0.59 3.00 -10.07
C PHE A 117 -0.91 2.73 -9.89
N SER A 118 -1.73 3.77 -9.89
CA SER A 118 -3.13 3.70 -9.48
C SER A 118 -3.95 2.64 -10.23
N PHE A 119 -3.79 2.50 -11.55
CA PHE A 119 -4.52 1.51 -12.34
C PHE A 119 -4.07 0.07 -12.06
N GLU A 120 -2.76 -0.16 -12.02
CA GLU A 120 -2.17 -1.44 -11.65
C GLU A 120 -2.55 -1.85 -10.23
N TYR A 121 -2.40 -0.95 -9.28
CA TYR A 121 -2.75 -1.19 -7.89
C TYR A 121 -4.25 -1.51 -7.73
N MET A 122 -5.11 -0.79 -8.44
CA MET A 122 -6.55 -1.10 -8.45
C MET A 122 -6.82 -2.49 -9.04
N HIS A 123 -6.16 -2.85 -10.14
CA HIS A 123 -6.29 -4.16 -10.77
C HIS A 123 -5.79 -5.29 -9.86
N PHE A 124 -4.63 -5.10 -9.23
CA PHE A 124 -4.08 -5.99 -8.22
C PHE A 124 -5.07 -6.21 -7.09
N CYS A 125 -5.59 -5.11 -6.53
CA CYS A 125 -6.52 -5.20 -5.40
C CYS A 125 -7.82 -5.91 -5.79
N ASN A 126 -8.37 -5.60 -6.97
CA ASN A 126 -9.56 -6.28 -7.49
C ASN A 126 -9.37 -7.79 -7.67
N LYS A 127 -8.19 -8.22 -8.12
CA LYS A 127 -7.84 -9.64 -8.25
C LYS A 127 -7.68 -10.32 -6.89
N VAL A 128 -7.02 -9.67 -5.94
CA VAL A 128 -6.58 -10.27 -4.68
C VAL A 128 -7.66 -10.20 -3.60
N PHE A 129 -8.22 -9.01 -3.36
CA PHE A 129 -9.20 -8.74 -2.32
C PHE A 129 -10.64 -8.85 -2.84
N GLY A 130 -10.83 -8.73 -4.15
CA GLY A 130 -12.13 -8.81 -4.82
C GLY A 130 -12.59 -7.46 -5.36
N ALA A 131 -13.67 -7.49 -6.14
CA ALA A 131 -14.17 -6.30 -6.84
C ALA A 131 -14.45 -5.13 -5.88
N ASN A 132 -13.87 -3.98 -6.20
CA ASN A 132 -13.96 -2.72 -5.47
C ASN A 132 -13.42 -2.76 -4.03
N GLN A 133 -12.54 -3.70 -3.69
CA GLN A 133 -11.83 -3.73 -2.41
C GLN A 133 -10.41 -3.22 -2.61
N TYR A 134 -10.00 -2.25 -1.80
CA TYR A 134 -8.68 -1.61 -1.90
C TYR A 134 -8.15 -1.34 -0.51
N LEU A 135 -6.85 -1.56 -0.30
CA LEU A 135 -6.22 -1.12 0.94
C LEU A 135 -5.91 0.37 0.83
N HIS A 136 -6.59 1.16 1.66
CA HIS A 136 -6.39 2.61 1.71
C HIS A 136 -5.19 2.96 2.57
N HIS A 137 -4.42 3.95 2.12
CA HIS A 137 -3.35 4.55 2.89
C HIS A 137 -3.82 5.87 3.48
N LEU A 138 -3.92 5.94 4.81
CA LEU A 138 -4.26 7.19 5.51
C LEU A 138 -2.99 7.80 6.12
N PRO A 139 -2.53 8.97 5.64
CA PRO A 139 -1.45 9.71 6.29
C PRO A 139 -1.87 10.09 7.72
N THR A 140 -0.99 9.86 8.69
CA THR A 140 -1.26 10.19 10.09
C THR A 140 -0.62 11.53 10.45
N ASP A 141 -1.34 12.36 11.24
CA ASP A 141 -0.72 13.55 11.82
C ASP A 141 0.19 13.13 12.98
N LYS A 142 1.49 13.36 12.83
CA LYS A 142 2.50 13.05 13.85
C LYS A 142 2.39 13.91 15.10
N ARG A 143 1.65 15.02 15.03
CA ARG A 143 1.41 15.92 16.16
C ARG A 143 0.22 15.47 17.00
N ASP A 144 -0.66 14.63 16.45
CA ASP A 144 -1.78 14.06 17.19
C ASP A 144 -1.32 12.81 17.93
N ARG A 145 -1.03 13.00 19.22
CA ARG A 145 -0.60 11.92 20.12
C ARG A 145 -1.62 10.77 20.18
N SER A 146 -2.92 11.06 20.13
CA SER A 146 -3.95 10.02 20.23
C SER A 146 -3.95 9.10 19.01
N ILE A 147 -3.71 9.68 17.82
CA ILE A 147 -3.54 8.93 16.58
C ILE A 147 -2.26 8.09 16.68
N GLN A 148 -1.13 8.66 17.07
CA GLN A 148 0.14 7.93 17.17
C GLN A 148 0.04 6.73 18.12
N GLU A 149 -0.55 6.91 19.31
CA GLU A 149 -0.75 5.81 20.26
C GLU A 149 -1.68 4.70 19.70
N ALA A 150 -2.69 5.07 18.91
CA ALA A 150 -3.55 4.10 18.25
C ALA A 150 -2.81 3.32 17.15
N MET A 151 -1.93 3.97 16.39
CA MET A 151 -1.08 3.33 15.39
C MET A 151 -0.10 2.37 16.03
N GLU A 152 0.56 2.77 17.12
CA GLU A 152 1.48 1.91 17.87
C GLU A 152 0.80 0.62 18.35
N ARG A 153 -0.39 0.73 18.96
CA ARG A 153 -1.17 -0.45 19.36
C ARG A 153 -1.52 -1.36 18.19
N ARG A 154 -1.90 -0.77 17.04
CA ARG A 154 -2.24 -1.52 15.83
C ARG A 154 -1.00 -2.21 15.23
N TYR A 155 0.13 -1.53 15.20
CA TYR A 155 1.37 -2.11 14.71
C TYR A 155 1.88 -3.25 15.61
N ASP A 156 1.77 -3.08 16.93
CA ASP A 156 2.07 -4.16 17.88
C ASP A 156 1.14 -5.36 17.68
N TYR A 157 -0.14 -5.12 17.40
CA TYR A 157 -1.06 -6.18 16.99
C TYR A 157 -0.61 -6.85 15.69
N THR A 158 -0.32 -6.08 14.63
CA THR A 158 0.20 -6.59 13.35
C THR A 158 1.41 -7.49 13.55
N ARG A 159 2.42 -7.05 14.30
CA ARG A 159 3.62 -7.86 14.56
C ARG A 159 3.31 -9.15 15.31
N LYS A 160 2.39 -9.11 16.28
CA LYS A 160 1.95 -10.33 17.00
C LYS A 160 1.24 -11.32 16.10
N VAL A 161 0.45 -10.86 15.12
CA VAL A 161 -0.21 -11.75 14.15
C VAL A 161 0.81 -12.29 13.15
N LEU A 162 1.67 -11.42 12.63
CA LEU A 162 2.75 -11.80 11.72
C LEU A 162 3.64 -12.89 12.32
N ASP A 163 4.07 -12.75 13.58
CA ASP A 163 4.90 -13.77 14.22
C ASP A 163 4.16 -15.13 14.41
N LYS A 164 2.83 -15.18 14.31
CA LYS A 164 2.11 -16.46 14.31
C LYS A 164 2.11 -17.13 12.94
N VAL A 165 2.07 -16.34 11.87
CA VAL A 165 1.79 -16.82 10.50
C VAL A 165 3.05 -16.90 9.63
N PHE A 166 3.96 -15.93 9.78
CA PHE A 166 5.12 -15.74 8.93
C PHE A 166 6.41 -15.58 9.74
N SER A 167 7.52 -16.03 9.16
CA SER A 167 8.86 -15.61 9.56
C SER A 167 9.13 -14.24 8.94
N VAL A 168 9.09 -13.20 9.76
CA VAL A 168 9.24 -11.81 9.30
C VAL A 168 10.66 -11.31 9.39
N ASP A 169 11.00 -10.41 8.46
CA ASP A 169 12.28 -9.73 8.43
C ASP A 169 12.30 -8.56 9.42
N ALA A 170 13.18 -8.63 10.42
CA ALA A 170 13.29 -7.59 11.45
C ALA A 170 13.69 -6.21 10.89
N LYS A 171 14.34 -6.13 9.72
CA LYS A 171 14.64 -4.84 9.07
C LYS A 171 13.38 -4.17 8.54
N PHE A 172 12.41 -4.95 8.08
CA PHE A 172 11.15 -4.45 7.52
C PHE A 172 10.00 -4.38 8.54
N TRP A 173 10.10 -5.09 9.67
CA TRP A 173 9.07 -5.10 10.73
C TRP A 173 9.61 -4.69 12.11
N GLY A 174 10.72 -3.94 12.13
CA GLY A 174 11.42 -3.48 13.33
C GLY A 174 10.66 -2.39 14.11
N GLN A 175 11.37 -1.68 15.00
CA GLN A 175 10.78 -0.62 15.85
C GLN A 175 10.66 0.75 15.15
N ASP A 176 10.61 0.77 13.81
CA ASP A 176 10.52 2.02 13.06
C ASP A 176 9.20 2.77 13.36
N VAL A 177 9.25 4.10 13.24
CA VAL A 177 8.09 4.99 13.38
C VAL A 177 7.00 4.59 12.39
N ILE A 178 5.79 4.36 12.90
CA ILE A 178 4.63 4.01 12.08
C ILE A 178 4.16 5.27 11.37
N ILE A 179 4.00 5.20 10.06
CA ILE A 179 3.55 6.36 9.27
C ILE A 179 2.11 6.16 8.79
N CYS A 180 1.68 4.90 8.58
CA CYS A 180 0.52 4.57 7.74
C CYS A 180 -0.23 3.32 8.23
N CYS A 181 -1.50 3.18 7.80
CA CYS A 181 -2.35 2.02 8.04
C CYS A 181 -3.14 1.62 6.80
N SER A 182 -3.46 0.33 6.70
CA SER A 182 -4.49 -0.21 5.80
C SER A 182 -5.90 -0.05 6.40
N TYR A 183 -6.88 0.09 5.51
CA TYR A 183 -8.31 -0.02 5.80
C TYR A 183 -8.98 -0.84 4.67
N GLU A 184 -9.95 -1.69 5.03
CA GLU A 184 -10.88 -2.52 4.21
C GLU A 184 -10.43 -3.93 3.75
N ALA A 185 -11.04 -4.96 4.36
CA ALA A 185 -11.30 -6.27 3.75
C ALA A 185 -12.68 -6.77 4.23
N THR A 186 -13.48 -7.37 3.33
CA THR A 186 -14.89 -7.80 3.56
C THR A 186 -15.13 -8.81 4.69
N THR A 187 -14.09 -9.26 5.38
CA THR A 187 -14.26 -10.10 6.57
C THR A 187 -14.51 -9.27 7.84
N ALA A 188 -14.21 -7.98 7.87
CA ALA A 188 -14.50 -7.09 9.00
C ALA A 188 -16.00 -6.71 9.02
N ASP A 189 -16.73 -7.13 10.07
CA ASP A 189 -18.10 -6.66 10.30
C ASP A 189 -18.06 -5.17 10.70
N GLY A 190 -18.43 -4.29 9.76
CA GLY A 190 -18.85 -2.92 10.07
C GLY A 190 -18.08 -1.81 9.33
N PHE A 191 -18.88 -0.99 8.62
CA PHE A 191 -18.57 0.31 8.00
C PHE A 191 -17.96 0.32 6.60
N VAL A 192 -18.89 0.36 5.64
CA VAL A 192 -18.76 0.93 4.29
C VAL A 192 -18.66 2.46 4.41
N PHE A 193 -17.63 3.08 3.84
CA PHE A 193 -17.79 4.40 3.21
C PHE A 193 -16.84 4.58 2.01
N TRP A 194 -17.43 4.45 0.83
CA TRP A 194 -17.00 5.19 -0.36
C TRP A 194 -17.35 6.68 -0.18
N LYS A 195 -16.34 7.58 -0.22
CA LYS A 195 -16.54 8.99 -0.62
C LYS A 195 -15.26 9.75 -1.06
N PRO A 196 -14.01 9.43 -0.66
CA PRO A 196 -12.85 10.28 -0.99
C PRO A 196 -11.61 9.60 -1.60
N ALA A 197 -11.73 8.57 -2.45
CA ALA A 197 -10.71 8.44 -3.51
C ALA A 197 -10.68 9.71 -4.41
N LEU A 198 -11.76 10.51 -4.34
CA LEU A 198 -11.99 11.76 -5.06
C LEU A 198 -11.75 13.06 -4.27
N MET A 199 -11.36 13.02 -2.98
CA MET A 199 -11.02 14.25 -2.23
C MET A 199 -9.52 14.41 -1.90
N ALA A 200 -8.70 13.36 -2.01
CA ALA A 200 -7.25 13.46 -1.77
C ALA A 200 -6.41 13.70 -3.05
N MET A 201 -7.05 13.70 -4.22
CA MET A 201 -6.58 14.43 -5.40
C MET A 201 -7.42 15.71 -5.50
N GLU A 202 -7.16 16.73 -4.68
CA GLU A 202 -7.77 18.03 -4.93
C GLU A 202 -7.36 18.52 -6.34
N PRO A 203 -8.29 19.05 -7.18
CA PRO A 203 -7.92 19.73 -8.40
C PRO A 203 -7.57 21.18 -8.05
N PRO A 204 -6.42 21.71 -8.53
CA PRO A 204 -6.56 22.70 -9.59
C PRO A 204 -5.32 22.72 -10.50
N CYS A 205 -5.26 21.84 -11.49
CA CYS A 205 -4.43 22.08 -12.66
C CYS A 205 -5.02 21.33 -13.83
N GLY A 206 -5.11 21.98 -15.00
CA GLY A 206 -5.60 21.38 -16.23
C GLY A 206 -4.70 20.22 -16.63
N LEU A 207 -5.00 19.02 -16.10
CA LEU A 207 -4.22 17.80 -16.31
C LEU A 207 -4.21 17.38 -17.79
N TYR A 208 -5.19 17.84 -18.57
CA TYR A 208 -5.14 17.78 -20.02
C TYR A 208 -5.52 19.14 -20.60
N PRO A 209 -4.81 19.64 -21.63
CA PRO A 209 -5.22 20.84 -22.36
C PRO A 209 -6.55 20.67 -23.12
N ASP A 210 -7.10 19.45 -23.12
CA ASP A 210 -8.33 19.09 -23.80
C ASP A 210 -9.58 19.38 -22.93
N LYS A 211 -10.25 20.46 -23.27
CA LYS A 211 -11.50 20.90 -22.62
C LYS A 211 -12.66 19.93 -22.84
N TRP A 212 -12.68 19.22 -23.97
CA TRP A 212 -13.77 18.32 -24.34
C TRP A 212 -13.75 17.04 -23.48
N LEU A 213 -12.58 16.46 -23.25
CA LEU A 213 -12.43 15.27 -22.40
C LEU A 213 -12.89 15.55 -20.95
N ASN A 214 -12.59 16.74 -20.44
CA ASN A 214 -13.05 17.19 -19.12
C ASN A 214 -14.58 17.36 -19.05
N GLU A 215 -15.23 17.78 -20.14
CA GLU A 215 -16.69 17.92 -20.22
C GLU A 215 -17.41 16.57 -20.33
N GLU A 216 -16.86 15.60 -21.05
CA GLU A 216 -17.46 14.25 -21.14
C GLU A 216 -17.38 13.47 -19.82
N LEU A 217 -16.30 13.61 -19.06
CA LEU A 217 -16.18 13.02 -17.73
C LEU A 217 -17.21 13.57 -16.74
N ARG A 218 -17.59 14.85 -16.86
CA ARG A 218 -18.62 15.48 -16.01
C ARG A 218 -20.03 14.97 -16.29
N LYS A 219 -20.34 14.60 -17.53
CA LYS A 219 -21.68 14.13 -17.93
C LYS A 219 -21.97 12.70 -17.46
N THR A 220 -20.94 11.90 -17.23
CA THR A 220 -21.05 10.47 -16.96
C THR A 220 -21.05 10.10 -15.48
N THR A 221 -20.75 11.06 -14.59
CA THR A 221 -20.73 10.87 -13.13
C THR A 221 -21.84 11.67 -12.44
N ASN A 222 -22.87 10.99 -11.94
CA ASN A 222 -23.96 11.61 -11.18
C ASN A 222 -23.48 12.03 -9.77
N PHE A 223 -23.54 13.32 -9.46
CA PHE A 223 -23.24 13.86 -8.13
C PHE A 223 -24.53 14.05 -7.30
N VAL A 224 -24.50 13.60 -6.05
CA VAL A 224 -25.33 14.16 -4.97
C VAL A 224 -24.37 14.56 -3.84
N LEU A 225 -24.19 15.86 -3.69
CA LEU A 225 -23.55 16.48 -2.52
C LEU A 225 -24.66 17.14 -1.71
N ASP A 226 -25.12 16.47 -0.67
CA ASP A 226 -25.72 17.18 0.44
C ASP A 226 -25.43 16.46 1.75
N GLY A 227 -25.34 17.24 2.83
CA GLY A 227 -25.05 16.77 4.18
C GLY A 227 -23.72 17.26 4.72
N PHE A 228 -23.59 18.59 4.90
CA PHE A 228 -23.22 19.23 6.17
C PHE A 228 -23.39 20.75 6.00
N ALA A 229 -24.65 21.21 6.01
CA ALA A 229 -25.00 22.55 6.43
C ALA A 229 -25.67 22.43 7.80
N SER A 230 -24.90 22.54 8.88
CA SER A 230 -25.47 22.93 10.17
C SER A 230 -25.28 24.43 10.30
N HIS A 231 -26.39 25.14 10.07
CA HIS A 231 -26.69 26.55 10.34
C HIS A 231 -25.61 27.41 11.00
N GLN A 232 -25.24 28.49 10.30
CA GLN A 232 -25.07 29.80 10.93
C GLN A 232 -25.18 30.93 9.87
N PHE A 233 -26.40 31.42 9.69
CA PHE A 233 -26.79 32.78 9.30
C PHE A 233 -28.23 32.89 9.82
N SER A 234 -28.74 33.93 10.45
CA SER A 234 -28.27 35.27 10.79
C SER A 234 -29.48 35.90 11.50
N GLU A 235 -29.29 36.61 12.61
CA GLU A 235 -30.18 37.73 12.91
C GLU A 235 -29.38 39.02 12.77
N VAL A 236 -29.76 39.73 11.71
CA VAL A 236 -29.44 41.13 11.43
C VAL A 236 -30.37 41.97 12.30
N HIS A 237 -29.83 42.98 12.98
CA HIS A 237 -30.58 44.17 13.36
C HIS A 237 -30.68 45.11 12.17
#